data_AF-C2MAL0-F1
#
_entry.id   AF-C2MAL0-F1
#
_cell.length_a   1.000
_cell.length_b   1.000
_cell.length_c   1.000
_cell.angle_alpha   90.00
_cell.angle_beta   90.00
_cell.angle_gamma   90.00
#
_symmetry.space_group_name_H-M   'P 1'
#
loop_
_entity.id
_entity.type
_entity.pdbx_description
1 polymer ?
#
loop_
_entity_poly.entity_id
_entity_poly.type
_entity_poly.pdbx_seq_one_letter_code
_entity_poly.pdbx_strand_id
1 'polypeptide(L)'
;GRDASSQQAHEALLQNRFTTSVGSLRSETIAKNTMRAIIDETKTIKLGDEVKMRLMEDIQIGSVVVPKGTTIVAKSTLTNNRLQLKVTSIEYRERIIGVDLSAFDLNGQEGLYVPVTAEAVGLKALGEGLAETATGGISIQQSGKDQILANVSNGLIRAGGNYMRS
;
A
#
# COMPACT_ATOMS: atom_id res chain seq x y z
N GLY A 1 -9.06 9.13 29.41
CA GLY A 1 -9.59 8.65 28.11
C GLY A 1 -8.58 7.95 27.20
N ARG A 2 -7.29 7.80 27.57
CA ARG A 2 -6.26 7.06 26.81
C ARG A 2 -5.94 5.67 27.42
N ASP A 3 -6.58 5.39 28.54
CA ASP A 3 -6.29 4.39 29.55
C ASP A 3 -7.23 3.17 29.43
N ALA A 4 -8.49 3.36 29.02
CA ALA A 4 -9.43 2.27 28.81
C ALA A 4 -9.11 1.43 27.56
N SER A 5 -8.80 2.07 26.42
CA SER A 5 -8.52 1.37 25.16
C SER A 5 -7.20 0.59 25.19
N SER A 6 -6.22 1.07 25.95
CA SER A 6 -4.92 0.39 26.11
C SER A 6 -5.02 -0.82 27.05
N GLN A 7 -5.83 -0.74 28.11
CA GLN A 7 -6.13 -1.90 28.96
C GLN A 7 -6.94 -2.96 28.21
N GLN A 8 -7.96 -2.55 27.45
CA GLN A 8 -8.79 -3.47 26.68
C GLN A 8 -8.02 -4.15 25.53
N ALA A 9 -7.10 -3.42 24.87
CA ALA A 9 -6.18 -4.00 23.89
C ALA A 9 -5.19 -4.97 24.55
N HIS A 10 -4.71 -4.66 25.75
CA HIS A 10 -3.83 -5.54 26.51
C HIS A 10 -4.55 -6.84 26.93
N GLU A 11 -5.81 -6.76 27.38
CA GLU A 11 -6.65 -7.92 27.71
C GLU A 11 -6.98 -8.78 26.49
N ALA A 12 -7.27 -8.17 25.33
CA ALA A 12 -7.51 -8.90 24.09
C ALA A 12 -6.27 -9.69 23.62
N LEU A 13 -5.07 -9.18 23.88
CA LEU A 13 -3.81 -9.91 23.63
C LEU A 13 -3.61 -11.08 24.60
N LEU A 14 -4.13 -10.99 25.82
CA LEU A 14 -4.07 -12.09 26.80
C LEU A 14 -4.97 -13.26 26.42
N GLN A 15 -6.10 -13.02 25.75
CA GLN A 15 -7.03 -14.08 25.31
C GLN A 15 -6.50 -14.89 24.12
N ASN A 16 -5.66 -14.30 23.27
CA ASN A 16 -5.12 -14.96 22.06
C ASN A 16 -3.66 -15.45 22.22
N ARG A 17 -3.25 -15.82 23.43
CA ARG A 17 -1.89 -16.33 23.68
C ARG A 17 -1.65 -17.66 22.95
N PHE A 18 -0.52 -17.75 22.25
CA PHE A 18 -0.05 -18.99 21.64
C PHE A 18 0.24 -20.03 22.74
N THR A 19 -0.47 -21.17 22.70
CA THR A 19 -0.24 -22.31 23.60
C THR A 19 0.15 -23.54 22.79
N THR A 20 1.15 -24.27 23.29
CA THR A 20 1.64 -25.53 22.69
C THR A 20 0.97 -26.74 23.36
N SER A 21 1.38 -27.95 22.98
CA SER A 21 0.68 -29.25 23.05
C SER A 21 0.04 -29.74 24.38
N VAL A 22 0.01 -28.95 25.46
CA VAL A 22 -0.53 -29.32 26.78
C VAL A 22 -1.60 -28.35 27.32
N GLY A 23 -2.15 -27.47 26.48
CA GLY A 23 -3.12 -26.45 26.90
C GLY A 23 -4.50 -26.99 27.31
N SER A 24 -4.61 -27.60 28.50
CA SER A 24 -5.88 -27.75 29.21
C SER A 24 -6.11 -26.52 30.07
N LEU A 25 -6.60 -25.44 29.45
CA LEU A 25 -7.24 -24.37 30.18
C LEU A 25 -8.54 -24.06 29.45
N ARG A 26 -9.61 -24.55 30.09
CA ARG A 26 -11.01 -24.10 30.05
C ARG A 26 -11.39 -23.34 28.78
N SER A 27 -12.32 -23.94 28.04
CA SER A 27 -13.11 -23.39 26.95
C SER A 27 -13.76 -22.04 27.32
N GLU A 28 -12.97 -20.98 27.44
CA GLU A 28 -13.43 -19.65 27.12
C GLU A 28 -13.62 -19.66 25.61
N THR A 29 -14.87 -19.75 25.18
CA THR A 29 -15.27 -19.77 23.78
C THR A 29 -14.69 -18.52 23.12
N ILE A 30 -13.58 -18.67 22.39
CA ILE A 30 -12.92 -17.54 21.70
C ILE A 30 -13.99 -16.89 20.82
N ALA A 31 -14.32 -15.63 21.13
CA ALA A 31 -15.34 -14.91 20.41
C ALA A 31 -14.87 -14.64 18.98
N LYS A 32 -15.72 -14.94 18.00
CA LYS A 32 -15.44 -14.67 16.59
C LYS A 32 -15.30 -13.16 16.38
N ASN A 33 -14.14 -12.73 15.91
CA ASN A 33 -13.84 -11.33 15.59
C ASN A 33 -13.71 -11.08 14.06
N THR A 34 -14.15 -12.04 13.25
CA THR A 34 -14.10 -11.97 11.79
C THR A 34 -15.50 -12.01 11.18
N MET A 35 -15.61 -11.47 9.96
CA MET A 35 -16.82 -11.51 9.15
C MET A 35 -16.43 -11.78 7.70
N ARG A 36 -17.16 -12.70 7.05
CA ARG A 36 -16.91 -13.06 5.66
C ARG A 36 -17.63 -12.08 4.72
N ALA A 37 -16.89 -11.61 3.73
CA ALA A 37 -17.42 -10.79 2.65
C ALA A 37 -16.81 -11.22 1.31
N ILE A 38 -17.53 -10.95 0.22
CA ILE A 38 -17.03 -11.09 -1.16
C ILE A 38 -16.92 -9.73 -1.81
N ILE A 39 -16.02 -9.59 -2.78
CA ILE A 39 -16.02 -8.43 -3.67
C ILE A 39 -17.28 -8.50 -4.55
N ASP A 40 -18.05 -7.41 -4.61
CA ASP A 40 -19.33 -7.39 -5.33
C ASP A 40 -19.13 -7.38 -6.85
N GLU A 41 -18.06 -6.71 -7.32
CA GLU A 41 -17.76 -6.53 -8.75
C GLU A 41 -16.25 -6.61 -9.04
N THR A 42 -15.89 -7.29 -10.12
CA THR A 42 -14.51 -7.26 -10.64
C THR A 42 -14.24 -5.90 -11.28
N LYS A 43 -13.33 -5.13 -10.70
CA LYS A 43 -12.94 -3.81 -11.21
C LYS A 43 -11.44 -3.59 -11.10
N THR A 44 -10.86 -2.93 -12.10
CA THR A 44 -9.52 -2.34 -11.97
C THR A 44 -9.60 -1.15 -11.01
N ILE A 45 -9.05 -1.33 -9.81
CA ILE A 45 -9.01 -0.30 -8.78
C ILE A 45 -7.75 0.55 -8.92
N LYS A 46 -7.88 1.86 -8.73
CA LYS A 46 -6.75 2.75 -8.50
C LYS A 46 -6.49 2.84 -6.99
N LEU A 47 -5.27 3.20 -6.62
CA LEU A 47 -4.93 3.41 -5.21
C LEU A 47 -5.81 4.52 -4.62
N GLY A 48 -6.47 4.23 -3.50
CA GLY A 48 -7.40 5.15 -2.84
C GLY A 48 -8.87 4.99 -3.28
N ASP A 49 -9.15 4.14 -4.28
CA ASP A 49 -10.52 3.87 -4.69
C ASP A 49 -11.31 3.13 -3.60
N GLU A 50 -12.63 3.27 -3.67
CA GLU A 50 -13.55 2.48 -2.88
C GLU A 50 -13.84 1.12 -3.52
N VAL A 51 -13.90 0.09 -2.68
CA VAL A 51 -14.21 -1.29 -3.05
C VAL A 51 -15.52 -1.67 -2.39
N LYS A 52 -16.51 -2.02 -3.22
CA LYS A 52 -17.79 -2.55 -2.76
C LYS A 52 -17.67 -4.04 -2.49
N MET A 53 -18.16 -4.45 -1.33
CA MET A 53 -18.16 -5.83 -0.88
C MET A 53 -19.54 -6.20 -0.36
N ARG A 54 -19.88 -7.48 -0.38
CA ARG A 54 -21.15 -8.01 0.13
C ARG A 54 -20.92 -8.97 1.27
N LEU A 55 -21.68 -8.82 2.35
CA LEU A 55 -21.65 -9.73 3.49
C LEU A 55 -22.10 -11.14 3.11
N MET A 56 -21.37 -12.15 3.56
CA MET A 56 -21.69 -13.58 3.34
C MET A 56 -22.44 -14.22 4.51
N GLU A 57 -22.56 -13.51 5.63
CA GLU A 57 -23.22 -13.95 6.85
C GLU A 57 -23.81 -12.74 7.58
N ASP A 58 -24.77 -12.99 8.45
CA ASP A 58 -25.29 -11.97 9.35
C ASP A 58 -24.19 -11.54 10.32
N ILE A 59 -24.11 -10.24 10.60
CA ILE A 59 -23.19 -9.68 11.57
C ILE A 59 -23.96 -8.86 12.60
N GLN A 60 -23.41 -8.77 13.80
CA GLN A 60 -23.97 -7.94 14.87
C GLN A 60 -23.00 -6.81 15.20
N ILE A 61 -23.49 -5.57 15.13
CA ILE A 61 -22.75 -4.36 15.50
C ILE A 61 -23.51 -3.68 16.65
N GLY A 62 -23.00 -3.81 17.87
CA GLY A 62 -23.74 -3.41 19.07
C GLY A 62 -25.06 -4.18 19.18
N SER A 63 -26.18 -3.45 19.18
CA SER A 63 -27.53 -4.02 19.22
C SER A 63 -28.18 -4.21 17.84
N VAL A 64 -27.48 -3.87 16.75
CA VAL A 64 -28.01 -3.93 15.39
C VAL A 64 -27.52 -5.20 14.69
N VAL A 65 -28.44 -5.98 14.15
CA VAL A 65 -28.12 -7.10 13.25
C VAL A 65 -28.18 -6.62 11.81
N VAL A 66 -27.05 -6.74 11.12
CA VAL A 66 -26.93 -6.44 9.68
C VAL A 66 -26.95 -7.77 8.94
N PRO A 67 -27.93 -8.00 8.04
CA PRO A 67 -28.11 -9.28 7.40
C PRO A 67 -27.04 -9.58 6.35
N LYS A 68 -26.84 -10.86 6.08
CA LYS A 68 -26.15 -11.36 4.89
C LYS A 68 -26.70 -10.66 3.65
N GLY A 69 -25.80 -10.33 2.73
CA GLY A 69 -26.16 -9.66 1.48
C GLY A 69 -26.10 -8.15 1.54
N THR A 70 -25.96 -7.53 2.72
CA THR A 70 -25.71 -6.08 2.81
C THR A 70 -24.40 -5.72 2.13
N THR A 71 -24.44 -4.68 1.30
CA THR A 71 -23.26 -4.10 0.68
C THR A 71 -22.54 -3.18 1.66
N ILE A 72 -21.23 -3.36 1.79
CA ILE A 72 -20.33 -2.52 2.57
C ILE A 72 -19.27 -1.93 1.64
N VAL A 73 -18.70 -0.80 2.03
CA VAL A 73 -17.71 -0.08 1.22
C VAL A 73 -16.42 0.06 2.02
N ALA A 74 -15.30 -0.32 1.41
CA ALA A 74 -13.98 -0.15 1.99
C ALA A 74 -13.12 0.79 1.15
N LYS A 75 -12.28 1.60 1.80
CA LYS A 75 -11.20 2.32 1.13
C LYS A 75 -10.02 1.39 0.88
N SER A 76 -9.44 1.46 -0.31
CA SER A 76 -8.31 0.63 -0.70
C SER A 76 -6.97 1.36 -0.60
N THR A 77 -5.96 0.68 -0.04
CA THR A 77 -4.56 1.09 -0.10
C THR A 77 -3.67 -0.10 -0.44
N LEU A 78 -2.55 0.13 -1.12
CA LEU A 78 -1.58 -0.92 -1.48
C LEU A 78 -0.32 -0.74 -0.65
N THR A 79 0.09 -1.79 0.07
CA THR A 79 1.31 -1.78 0.89
C THR A 79 1.95 -3.16 0.84
N ASN A 80 3.24 -3.24 0.51
CA ASN A 80 4.01 -4.50 0.43
C ASN A 80 3.30 -5.59 -0.39
N ASN A 81 2.80 -5.25 -1.59
CA ASN A 81 2.06 -6.16 -2.47
C ASN A 81 0.76 -6.73 -1.87
N ARG A 82 0.21 -6.06 -0.85
CA ARG A 82 -1.06 -6.42 -0.22
C ARG A 82 -2.04 -5.27 -0.33
N LEU A 83 -3.21 -5.57 -0.90
CA LEU A 83 -4.35 -4.68 -0.97
C LEU A 83 -5.04 -4.63 0.40
N GLN A 84 -4.80 -3.56 1.13
CA GLN A 84 -5.47 -3.27 2.37
C GLN A 84 -6.85 -2.67 2.07
N LEU A 85 -7.86 -3.14 2.78
CA LEU A 85 -9.22 -2.63 2.69
C LEU A 85 -9.67 -2.21 4.09
N LYS A 86 -10.09 -0.96 4.23
CA LYS A 86 -10.53 -0.38 5.50
C LYS A 86 -11.99 0.06 5.43
N VAL A 87 -12.82 -0.44 6.33
CA VAL A 87 -14.21 0.02 6.51
C VAL A 87 -14.28 0.84 7.79
N THR A 88 -14.67 2.10 7.68
CA THR A 88 -14.82 3.03 8.82
C THR A 88 -16.27 3.23 9.26
N SER A 89 -17.22 2.85 8.41
CA SER A 89 -18.65 2.94 8.69
C SER A 89 -19.44 1.97 7.82
N ILE A 90 -20.58 1.50 8.33
CA ILE A 90 -21.57 0.73 7.59
C ILE A 90 -22.89 1.49 7.65
N GLU A 91 -23.51 1.73 6.49
CA GLU A 91 -24.87 2.25 6.41
C GLU A 91 -25.84 1.08 6.44
N TYR A 92 -26.82 1.13 7.34
CA TYR A 92 -27.91 0.15 7.39
C TYR A 92 -29.18 0.79 7.92
N ARG A 93 -30.26 0.73 7.13
CA ARG A 93 -31.58 1.30 7.47
C ARG A 93 -31.48 2.77 7.87
N GLU A 94 -30.83 3.57 7.01
CA GLU A 94 -30.67 5.02 7.17
C GLU A 94 -29.86 5.41 8.42
N ARG A 95 -29.06 4.48 8.95
CA ARG A 95 -28.16 4.70 10.08
C ARG A 95 -26.72 4.47 9.66
N ILE A 96 -25.86 5.44 9.96
CA ILE A 96 -24.41 5.30 9.83
C ILE A 96 -23.85 4.74 11.14
N ILE A 97 -23.34 3.51 11.08
CA ILE A 97 -22.75 2.82 12.21
C ILE A 97 -21.23 2.88 12.05
N GLY A 98 -20.55 3.57 12.96
CA GLY A 98 -19.07 3.64 12.97
C GLY A 98 -18.46 2.28 13.29
N VAL A 99 -17.47 1.87 12.51
CA VAL A 99 -16.74 0.61 12.69
C VAL A 99 -15.25 0.80 12.41
N ASP A 100 -14.43 -0.15 12.84
CA ASP A 100 -13.01 -0.17 12.53
C ASP A 100 -12.62 -1.58 12.05
N LEU A 101 -12.80 -1.85 10.75
CA LEU A 101 -12.57 -3.17 10.17
C LEU A 101 -11.44 -3.10 9.14
N SER A 102 -10.50 -4.03 9.26
CA SER A 102 -9.47 -4.32 8.24
C SER A 102 -9.79 -5.65 7.57
N ALA A 103 -9.57 -5.75 6.25
CA ALA A 103 -9.65 -7.02 5.56
C ALA A 103 -8.42 -7.89 5.83
N PHE A 104 -8.66 -9.19 6.00
CA PHE A 104 -7.62 -10.21 6.14
C PHE A 104 -7.82 -11.26 5.04
N ASP A 105 -6.70 -11.76 4.52
CA ASP A 105 -6.65 -12.93 3.65
C ASP A 105 -7.02 -14.19 4.44
N LEU A 106 -7.37 -15.28 3.74
CA LEU A 106 -7.78 -16.56 4.34
C LEU A 106 -6.68 -17.22 5.18
N ASN A 107 -5.44 -16.78 5.00
CA ASN A 107 -4.28 -17.19 5.81
C ASN A 107 -4.10 -16.34 7.09
N GLY A 108 -5.01 -15.40 7.38
CA GLY A 108 -4.97 -14.55 8.57
C GLY A 108 -4.02 -13.35 8.50
N GLN A 109 -3.41 -13.07 7.35
CA GLN A 109 -2.59 -11.87 7.15
C GLN A 109 -3.45 -10.69 6.71
N GLU A 110 -3.13 -9.50 7.20
CA GLU A 110 -3.84 -8.27 6.82
C GLU A 110 -3.64 -7.95 5.33
N GLY A 111 -4.72 -7.55 4.66
CA GLY A 111 -4.79 -7.26 3.24
C GLY A 111 -4.87 -8.50 2.36
N LEU A 112 -5.26 -8.31 1.10
CA LEU A 112 -5.32 -9.38 0.10
C LEU A 112 -4.04 -9.38 -0.71
N TYR A 113 -3.42 -10.55 -0.92
CA TYR A 113 -2.24 -10.64 -1.77
C TYR A 113 -2.59 -10.25 -3.21
N VAL A 114 -1.90 -9.22 -3.73
CA VAL A 114 -2.04 -8.78 -5.11
C VAL A 114 -0.67 -8.89 -5.77
N PRO A 115 -0.48 -9.79 -6.75
CA PRO A 115 0.77 -9.87 -7.49
C PRO A 115 0.91 -8.61 -8.36
N VAL A 116 1.63 -7.62 -7.85
CA VAL A 116 2.02 -6.44 -8.64
C VAL A 116 3.08 -6.90 -9.64
N THR A 117 2.81 -6.76 -10.95
CA THR A 117 3.80 -7.06 -11.97
C THR A 117 4.90 -5.99 -11.98
N ALA A 118 6.13 -6.38 -12.33
CA ALA A 118 7.27 -5.45 -12.40
C ALA A 118 7.01 -4.26 -13.36
N GLU A 119 6.18 -4.47 -14.39
CA GLU A 119 5.77 -3.45 -15.36
C GLU A 119 4.93 -2.33 -14.71
N ALA A 120 4.02 -2.69 -13.80
CA ALA A 120 3.19 -1.72 -13.09
C ALA A 120 4.01 -0.89 -12.08
N VAL A 121 4.99 -1.51 -11.42
CA VAL A 121 5.94 -0.81 -10.54
C VAL A 121 6.85 0.12 -11.35
N GLY A 122 7.35 -0.36 -12.50
CA GLY A 122 8.22 0.41 -13.40
C GLY A 122 7.54 1.69 -13.90
N LEU A 123 6.27 1.62 -14.33
CA LEU A 123 5.55 2.79 -14.81
C LEU A 123 5.30 3.84 -13.71
N LYS A 124 4.97 3.40 -12.48
CA LYS A 124 4.81 4.31 -11.32
C LYS A 124 6.13 4.97 -10.94
N ALA A 125 7.22 4.20 -10.87
CA ALA A 125 8.56 4.71 -10.55
C ALA A 125 9.07 5.70 -11.60
N LEU A 126 8.81 5.43 -12.89
CA LEU A 126 9.11 6.38 -13.97
C LEU A 126 8.30 7.68 -13.82
N GLY A 127 7.01 7.60 -13.50
CA GLY A 127 6.16 8.77 -13.27
C GLY A 127 6.61 9.62 -12.07
N GLU A 128 6.98 8.99 -10.96
CA GLU A 128 7.48 9.67 -9.76
C GLU A 128 8.86 10.30 -10.00
N GLY A 129 9.78 9.58 -10.65
CA GLY A 129 11.10 10.12 -11.01
C GLY A 129 11.04 11.29 -12.00
N LEU A 130 10.12 11.24 -12.98
CA LEU A 130 9.91 12.36 -13.91
C LEU A 130 9.23 13.56 -13.25
N ALA A 131 8.30 13.35 -12.31
CA ALA A 131 7.65 14.43 -11.56
C ALA A 131 8.62 15.14 -10.60
N GLU A 132 9.51 14.40 -9.95
CA GLU A 132 10.59 14.97 -9.12
C GLU A 132 11.59 15.77 -10.00
N THR A 133 11.94 15.22 -11.16
CA THR A 133 12.81 15.88 -12.16
C THR A 133 12.19 17.15 -12.77
N ALA A 134 10.86 17.25 -12.84
CA ALA A 134 10.16 18.43 -13.37
C ALA A 134 10.01 19.58 -12.34
N THR A 135 10.13 19.30 -11.05
CA THR A 135 10.01 20.31 -9.97
C THR A 135 11.37 20.79 -9.44
N GLY A 136 12.39 19.95 -9.49
CA GLY A 136 13.79 20.33 -9.31
C GLY A 136 14.46 20.54 -10.66
N GLY A 137 14.36 21.76 -11.20
CA GLY A 137 14.83 22.09 -12.56
C GLY A 137 16.20 21.49 -12.89
N ILE A 138 16.24 20.60 -13.89
CA ILE A 138 17.51 20.21 -14.50
C ILE A 138 18.09 21.47 -15.15
N SER A 139 19.07 22.08 -14.49
CA SER A 139 19.93 23.07 -15.13
C SER A 139 20.84 22.33 -16.10
N ILE A 140 20.33 22.02 -17.30
CA ILE A 140 21.15 21.56 -18.42
C ILE A 140 21.97 22.78 -18.85
N GLN A 141 23.14 22.95 -18.25
CA GLN A 141 24.13 23.89 -18.77
C GLN A 141 24.51 23.40 -20.17
N GLN A 142 24.05 24.14 -21.19
CA GLN A 142 24.55 24.05 -22.54
C GLN A 142 26.07 24.24 -22.51
N SER A 143 26.83 23.16 -22.70
CA SER A 143 28.26 23.26 -23.00
C SER A 143 28.73 22.13 -23.91
N GLY A 144 27.88 21.64 -24.83
CA GLY A 144 28.28 20.68 -25.86
C GLY A 144 28.96 21.32 -27.08
N LYS A 145 28.94 22.66 -27.21
CA LYS A 145 29.59 23.38 -28.31
C LYS A 145 30.95 23.98 -27.90
N ASP A 146 31.14 24.30 -26.62
CA ASP A 146 32.40 24.85 -26.10
C ASP A 146 33.41 23.76 -25.69
N GLN A 147 32.96 22.54 -25.39
CA GLN A 147 33.86 21.41 -25.11
C GLN A 147 34.62 20.91 -26.36
N ILE A 148 34.07 21.12 -27.56
CA ILE A 148 34.71 20.68 -28.82
C ILE A 148 35.83 21.65 -29.23
N LEU A 149 35.70 22.94 -28.93
CA LEU A 149 36.68 23.96 -29.31
C LEU A 149 37.98 23.84 -28.49
N ALA A 150 37.89 23.39 -27.23
CA ALA A 150 39.04 23.23 -26.34
C ALA A 150 40.02 22.11 -26.80
N ASN A 151 39.52 21.08 -27.50
CA ASN A 151 40.34 19.94 -27.92
C ASN A 151 41.06 20.14 -29.27
N VAL A 152 40.59 21.06 -30.12
CA VAL A 152 41.23 21.33 -31.42
C VAL A 152 42.42 22.28 -31.27
N SER A 153 42.41 23.18 -30.29
CA SER A 153 43.41 24.26 -30.20
C SER A 153 44.81 23.79 -29.73
N ASN A 154 44.91 22.66 -29.02
CA ASN A 154 46.19 22.12 -28.53
C ASN A 154 46.87 21.12 -29.49
N GLY A 155 46.25 20.77 -30.62
CA GLY A 155 46.70 19.69 -31.52
C GLY A 155 47.58 20.10 -32.71
N LEU A 156 47.74 21.39 -33.00
CA LEU A 156 48.33 21.85 -34.28
C LEU A 156 49.67 22.60 -34.17
N ILE A 157 50.21 22.84 -32.96
CA ILE A 157 51.46 23.61 -32.80
C ILE A 157 52.57 22.77 -32.15
N ARG A 158 53.00 21.70 -32.83
CA ARG A 158 54.34 21.08 -32.67
C ARG A 158 54.85 20.43 -33.97
N ALA A 159 54.56 21.03 -35.13
CA ALA A 159 55.08 20.58 -36.42
C ALA A 159 55.78 21.73 -37.17
N GLY A 160 56.55 22.55 -36.45
CA GLY A 160 57.48 23.53 -37.03
C GLY A 160 58.89 22.94 -36.96
N GLY A 161 59.38 22.45 -38.08
CA GLY A 161 60.72 21.87 -38.20
C GLY A 161 61.84 22.90 -38.01
N ASN A 162 63.00 22.39 -37.59
CA ASN A 162 64.32 22.86 -38.03
C ASN A 162 65.41 21.90 -37.53
N TYR A 163 65.92 21.08 -38.45
CA TYR A 163 67.26 20.50 -38.35
C TYR A 163 67.92 20.58 -39.72
N MET A 164 68.61 21.69 -40.00
CA MET A 164 69.58 21.85 -41.09
C MET A 164 70.67 22.82 -40.61
N ARG A 165 71.88 22.29 -40.34
CA ARG A 165 73.19 22.94 -40.54
C ARG A 165 74.32 21.96 -40.24
N SER A 166 74.99 21.54 -41.31
CA SER A 166 76.45 21.30 -41.39
C SER A 166 76.97 22.29 -42.42
#